data_AF-A0A1P8NJ34-F1
#
_entry.id   AF-A0A1P8NJ34-F1
#
_cell.length_a   1.000
_cell.length_b   1.000
_cell.length_c   1.000
_cell.angle_alpha   90.00
_cell.angle_beta   90.00
_cell.angle_gamma   90.00
#
_symmetry.space_group_name_H-M   'P 1'
#
loop_
_entity.id
_entity.type
_entity.pdbx_description
1 polymer ?
#
loop_
_entity_poly.entity_id
_entity_poly.type
_entity_poly.pdbx_seq_one_letter_code
_entity_poly.pdbx_strand_id
1 'polypeptide(L)' 'MGRGRQKAKHTKVARDLKYYSPPTDLSALQRELQSQRGEGSADGDDRTEDSDDWADENAPSAHRR' A
#
# COMPACT_ATOMS: atom_id res chain seq x y z
N MET A 1 1.99 38.59 -18.19
CA MET A 1 3.21 37.75 -18.34
C MET A 1 3.53 36.83 -17.13
N GLY A 2 2.66 36.65 -16.11
CA GLY A 2 2.99 35.84 -14.92
C GLY A 2 2.42 34.42 -14.85
N ARG A 3 1.41 34.08 -15.66
CA ARG A 3 0.65 32.82 -15.52
C ARG A 3 1.45 31.56 -15.87
N GLY A 4 2.33 31.62 -16.87
CA GLY A 4 3.15 30.46 -17.28
C GLY A 4 4.13 30.01 -16.20
N ARG A 5 4.72 30.95 -15.47
CA ARG A 5 5.63 30.67 -14.35
C ARG A 5 4.90 30.07 -13.16
N GLN A 6 3.71 30.57 -12.84
CA GLN A 6 2.84 29.99 -11.80
C GLN A 6 2.44 28.56 -12.18
N LYS A 7 1.97 28.34 -13.42
CA LYS A 7 1.60 27.00 -13.90
C LYS A 7 2.78 26.03 -13.79
N ALA A 8 3.98 26.42 -14.20
CA ALA A 8 5.17 25.59 -14.05
C ALA A 8 5.45 25.24 -12.58
N LYS A 9 5.43 26.24 -11.67
CA LYS A 9 5.61 26.02 -10.23
C LYS A 9 4.57 25.06 -9.66
N HIS A 10 3.29 25.22 -9.99
CA HIS A 10 2.24 24.33 -9.51
C HIS A 10 2.38 22.91 -10.05
N THR A 11 2.74 22.73 -11.32
CA THR A 11 2.97 21.38 -11.88
C THR A 11 4.15 20.66 -11.23
N LYS A 12 5.18 21.40 -10.79
CA LYS A 12 6.29 20.82 -10.03
C LYS A 12 5.80 20.34 -8.67
N VAL A 13 5.16 21.22 -7.90
CA VAL A 13 4.61 20.89 -6.57
C VAL A 13 3.63 19.72 -6.65
N ALA A 14 2.76 19.67 -7.66
CA ALA A 14 1.81 18.58 -7.83
C ALA A 14 2.49 17.24 -8.12
N ARG A 15 3.58 17.22 -8.92
CA ARG A 15 4.37 16.00 -9.13
C ARG A 15 5.08 15.57 -7.87
N ASP A 16 5.70 16.52 -7.17
CA ASP A 16 6.37 16.26 -5.91
C ASP A 16 5.37 15.63 -4.94
N LEU A 17 4.17 16.19 -4.78
CA LEU A 17 3.11 15.62 -3.94
C LEU A 17 2.60 14.24 -4.42
N LYS A 18 2.42 14.05 -5.72
CA LYS A 18 1.91 12.77 -6.27
C LYS A 18 2.88 11.62 -6.07
N TYR A 19 4.18 11.89 -6.19
CA TYR A 19 5.23 10.88 -6.13
C TYR A 19 6.05 10.97 -4.82
N TYR A 20 5.61 11.78 -3.86
CA TYR A 20 6.22 11.84 -2.53
C TYR A 20 5.80 10.59 -1.76
N SER A 21 6.75 9.68 -1.60
CA SER A 21 6.67 8.65 -0.58
C SER A 21 7.38 9.16 0.66
N PRO A 22 6.69 9.33 1.81
CA PRO A 22 7.36 9.68 3.05
C PRO A 22 8.36 8.59 3.42
N PRO A 23 9.52 8.94 4.01
CA PRO A 23 10.45 7.95 4.55
C PRO A 23 9.76 7.19 5.69
N THR A 24 9.77 5.87 5.61
CA THR A 24 9.24 5.00 6.66
C THR A 24 10.35 4.64 7.64
N ASP A 25 10.12 4.82 8.95
CA ASP A 25 11.03 4.30 9.97
C ASP A 25 10.81 2.79 10.12
N LEU A 26 11.62 2.02 9.40
CA LEU A 26 11.58 0.55 9.43
C LEU A 26 11.91 0.00 10.82
N SER A 27 12.68 0.73 11.64
CA SER A 27 13.05 0.29 12.99
C SER A 27 11.86 0.35 13.95
N ALA A 28 11.03 1.39 13.84
CA ALA A 28 9.79 1.51 14.61
C ALA A 28 8.78 0.44 14.20
N LEU A 29 8.61 0.22 12.89
CA LEU A 29 7.73 -0.82 12.36
C LEU A 29 8.13 -2.22 12.84
N GLN A 30 9.43 -2.53 12.84
CA GLN A 30 9.92 -3.81 13.31
C GLN A 30 9.61 -4.04 14.80
N ARG A 31 9.77 -3.01 15.64
CA ARG A 31 9.44 -3.10 17.08
C ARG A 31 7.95 -3.38 17.29
N GLU A 32 7.08 -2.71 16.56
CA GLU A 32 5.62 -2.90 16.64
C GLU A 32 5.19 -4.33 16.20
N LEU A 33 5.76 -4.84 15.11
CA LEU A 33 5.50 -6.21 14.65
C LEU A 33 6.01 -7.26 15.64
N GLN A 34 7.16 -7.03 16.25
CA GLN A 34 7.70 -7.91 17.29
C GLN A 34 6.86 -7.88 18.56
N SER A 35 6.35 -6.72 18.98
CA SER A 35 5.43 -6.63 20.12
C SER A 35 4.09 -7.31 19.83
N GLN A 36 3.53 -7.15 18.63
CA GLN A 36 2.29 -7.84 18.24
C GLN A 36 2.45 -9.37 18.22
N ARG A 37 3.61 -9.89 17.77
CA ARG A 37 3.90 -11.34 17.82
C ARG A 37 4.09 -11.87 19.24
N GLY A 38 4.47 -11.03 20.20
CA GLY A 38 4.66 -11.41 21.61
C GLY A 38 3.37 -11.47 22.43
N GLU A 39 2.38 -10.62 22.10
CA GLU A 39 1.10 -10.57 22.83
C GLU A 39 -0.04 -11.37 22.16
N GLY A 40 0.10 -11.79 20.90
CA GLY A 40 -0.98 -12.34 20.08
C GLY A 40 -1.03 -13.87 19.91
N SER A 41 -0.53 -14.67 20.85
CA SER A 41 -0.61 -16.15 20.71
C SER A 41 -1.93 -16.76 21.21
N ALA A 42 -2.99 -15.97 21.44
CA ALA A 42 -4.22 -16.45 22.08
C ALA A 42 -5.54 -16.17 21.35
N ASP A 43 -5.58 -15.48 20.19
CA ASP A 43 -6.87 -15.29 19.52
C ASP A 43 -6.78 -15.09 18.00
N GLY A 44 -7.57 -15.89 17.26
CA GLY A 44 -8.02 -15.53 15.91
C GLY A 44 -7.40 -16.29 14.73
N ASP A 45 -7.48 -17.62 14.75
CA ASP A 45 -7.48 -18.49 13.57
C ASP A 45 -8.75 -18.28 12.71
N ASP A 46 -9.00 -17.05 12.25
CA ASP A 46 -10.22 -16.65 11.52
C ASP A 46 -9.92 -15.59 10.44
N ARG A 47 -8.90 -15.84 9.62
CA ARG A 47 -8.56 -14.96 8.49
C ARG A 47 -8.28 -15.69 7.18
N THR A 48 -8.52 -17.00 7.13
CA THR A 48 -8.17 -17.80 5.94
C THR A 48 -9.30 -17.86 4.91
N GLU A 49 -10.56 -17.61 5.31
CA GLU A 49 -11.72 -17.79 4.41
C GLU A 49 -11.93 -16.65 3.37
N ASP A 50 -11.43 -15.43 3.63
CA ASP A 50 -11.58 -14.28 2.71
C ASP A 50 -10.52 -14.24 1.58
N SER A 51 -9.47 -15.06 1.68
CA SER A 51 -8.38 -15.06 0.70
C SER A 51 -8.71 -15.82 -0.59
N ASP A 52 -9.69 -16.72 -0.55
CA ASP A 52 -10.04 -17.59 -1.68
C ASP A 52 -10.95 -16.87 -2.70
N ASP A 53 -11.77 -15.91 -2.27
CA ASP A 53 -12.68 -15.12 -3.13
C ASP A 53 -11.90 -14.25 -4.15
N TRP A 54 -10.80 -13.63 -3.71
CA TRP A 54 -9.92 -12.84 -4.56
C TRP A 54 -9.02 -13.69 -5.49
N ALA A 55 -8.86 -14.98 -5.18
CA ALA A 55 -8.01 -15.88 -5.96
C ALA A 55 -8.74 -16.42 -7.20
N ASP A 56 -10.06 -16.61 -7.14
CA ASP A 56 -10.87 -17.12 -8.25
C ASP A 56 -11.09 -16.06 -9.35
N GLU A 57 -11.28 -14.79 -8.99
CA GLU A 57 -11.56 -13.71 -9.96
C GLU A 57 -10.31 -13.26 -10.75
N ASN A 58 -9.11 -13.51 -10.21
CA ASN A 58 -7.84 -13.20 -10.87
C ASN A 58 -7.24 -14.39 -11.64
N ALA A 59 -7.94 -15.52 -11.69
CA ALA A 59 -7.55 -16.64 -12.51
C ALA A 59 -7.68 -16.24 -13.99
N PRO A 60 -6.58 -16.19 -14.78
CA PRO A 60 -6.70 -15.90 -16.19
C PRO A 60 -7.50 -17.03 -16.83
N SER A 61 -8.77 -16.76 -17.14
CA SER A 61 -9.64 -17.72 -17.84
C SER A 61 -8.87 -18.20 -19.07
N ALA A 62 -8.49 -19.47 -19.05
CA ALA A 62 -7.81 -20.10 -20.17
C ALA A 62 -8.82 -20.13 -21.32
N HIS A 63 -8.80 -19.08 -22.14
CA HIS A 63 -9.52 -18.99 -23.40
C HIS A 63 -9.07 -20.15 -24.26
N ARG A 64 -9.87 -21.21 -24.23
CA ARG A 64 -9.64 -22.47 -24.89
C ARG A 64 -10.35 -22.40 -26.25
N ARG A 65 -9.55 -22.62 -27.29
CA ARG A 65 -9.88 -22.83 -28.72
C ARG A 65 -9.99 -21.59 -29.61
#